data_AF-A0A4Z1JT04-F1
#
_entry.id   AF-A0A4Z1JT04-F1
#
_cell.length_a   1.000
_cell.length_b   1.000
_cell.length_c   1.000
_cell.angle_alpha   90.00
_cell.angle_beta   90.00
_cell.angle_gamma   90.00
#
_symmetry.space_group_name_H-M   'P 1'
#
loop_
_entity.id
_entity.type
_entity.pdbx_description
1 polymer ?
#
loop_
_entity_poly.entity_id
_entity_poly.type
_entity_poly.pdbx_seq_one_letter_code
_entity_poly.pdbx_strand_id
1 'polypeptide(L)'
;MSDKMVHYLARRNMPVLRKRKSHTSLNLPYRPNDLALELMRSIIDHTKVFILALNGPAVGAGAAWFPGVADIVLASTSTYLQIPFSALGLIPECGSAISLTQSMGVHRANEFLMFGGKLTADDILSFGIANRIFETEGFGEKVIEYLEEILKTNDGKSMMEAKRLQNLPLRDSRILAVYNSIDALAERFVDGAPFERFEAKRKEMEVTYG
;
A
#
# COMPACT_ATOMS: atom_id res chain seq x y z
N MET A 1 0.41 -8.25 -32.10
CA MET A 1 -0.77 -8.05 -31.22
C MET A 1 -0.79 -9.16 -30.16
N SER A 2 -0.03 -9.00 -29.08
CA SER A 2 -0.25 -9.66 -27.79
C SER A 2 0.84 -9.15 -26.82
N ASP A 3 0.60 -7.99 -26.21
CA ASP A 3 1.48 -7.48 -25.16
C ASP A 3 0.83 -7.82 -23.82
N LYS A 4 1.02 -9.08 -23.39
CA LYS A 4 0.58 -9.57 -22.07
C LYS A 4 1.45 -8.89 -21.02
N MET A 5 0.94 -7.85 -20.37
CA MET A 5 1.63 -7.17 -19.27
C MET A 5 0.77 -7.25 -18.00
N VAL A 6 0.69 -8.45 -17.44
CA VAL A 6 0.28 -8.69 -16.05
C VAL A 6 1.56 -8.75 -15.23
N HIS A 7 1.87 -7.68 -14.51
CA HIS A 7 2.99 -7.68 -13.56
C HIS A 7 2.52 -8.26 -12.21
N TYR A 8 2.85 -9.53 -12.00
CA TYR A 8 2.70 -10.23 -10.73
C TYR A 8 3.97 -10.01 -9.89
N LEU A 9 3.88 -9.25 -8.80
CA LEU A 9 4.97 -9.11 -7.83
C LEU A 9 4.89 -10.24 -6.79
N ALA A 10 5.32 -11.44 -7.17
CA ALA A 10 5.66 -12.50 -6.22
C ALA A 10 7.07 -12.32 -5.66
N ARG A 11 7.15 -12.35 -4.33
CA ARG A 11 8.30 -12.62 -3.45
C ARG A 11 9.65 -12.77 -4.18
N ARG A 12 10.47 -11.72 -4.13
CA ARG A 12 11.93 -11.88 -4.19
C ARG A 12 12.48 -11.82 -2.78
N ASN A 13 13.14 -12.89 -2.36
CA ASN A 13 13.96 -12.97 -1.16
C ASN A 13 14.87 -11.73 -1.07
N MET A 14 14.68 -10.91 -0.04
CA MET A 14 15.62 -9.85 0.29
C MET A 14 16.95 -10.48 0.74
N PRO A 15 18.09 -10.10 0.13
CA PRO A 15 19.38 -10.54 0.62
C PRO A 15 19.70 -9.85 1.95
N VAL A 16 20.17 -10.65 2.92
CA VAL A 16 20.65 -10.19 4.22
C VAL A 16 21.80 -9.20 4.01
N LEU A 17 21.59 -7.94 4.39
CA LEU A 17 22.61 -6.87 4.30
C LEU A 17 23.73 -7.14 5.31
N ARG A 18 24.86 -7.64 4.81
CA ARG A 18 26.11 -7.79 5.57
C ARG A 18 26.79 -6.42 5.72
N LYS A 19 27.03 -5.99 6.97
CA LYS A 19 27.74 -4.74 7.29
C LYS A 19 29.12 -4.69 6.61
N ARG A 20 29.39 -3.62 5.84
CA ARG A 20 30.74 -3.28 5.35
C ARG A 20 31.13 -1.90 5.87
N LYS A 21 32.32 -1.80 6.49
CA LYS A 21 32.88 -0.56 7.05
C LYS A 21 33.53 0.30 5.95
N SER A 22 33.18 1.59 6.00
CA SER A 22 33.85 2.84 5.58
C SER A 22 34.88 2.83 4.44
N HIS A 23 34.78 3.79 3.51
CA HIS A 23 35.81 4.83 3.23
C HIS A 23 35.17 5.98 2.42
N THR A 24 35.65 7.20 2.69
CA THR A 24 35.14 8.54 2.34
C THR A 24 35.17 8.92 0.85
N SER A 25 34.04 9.39 0.32
CA SER A 25 33.93 10.40 -0.75
C SER A 25 32.49 10.93 -0.79
N LEU A 26 32.32 12.27 -0.74
CA LEU A 26 31.08 13.05 -0.80
C LEU A 26 29.76 12.33 -0.42
N ASN A 27 29.39 12.42 0.86
CA ASN A 27 28.08 12.02 1.37
C ASN A 27 26.98 12.99 0.87
N LEU A 28 26.45 12.77 -0.34
CA LEU A 28 25.04 13.07 -0.56
C LEU A 28 24.24 12.03 0.23
N PRO A 29 23.36 12.43 1.16
CA PRO A 29 22.63 11.47 1.96
C PRO A 29 21.66 10.73 1.04
N TYR A 30 21.95 9.47 0.73
CA TYR A 30 20.94 8.55 0.28
C TYR A 30 19.87 8.49 1.38
N ARG A 31 18.73 9.16 1.17
CA ARG A 31 17.63 9.17 2.13
C ARG A 31 16.79 7.92 1.86
N PRO A 32 16.61 7.00 2.81
CA PRO A 32 15.75 5.81 2.64
C PRO A 32 14.33 6.13 2.16
N ASN A 33 13.85 7.36 2.38
CA ASN A 33 12.54 7.85 1.96
C ASN A 33 12.41 8.09 0.44
N ASP A 34 13.52 8.13 -0.31
CA ASP A 34 13.47 8.42 -1.75
C ASP A 34 12.80 7.27 -2.53
N LEU A 35 12.99 6.01 -2.11
CA LEU A 35 12.41 4.86 -2.81
C LEU A 35 10.90 4.75 -2.62
N ALA A 36 10.40 4.94 -1.39
CA ALA A 36 8.97 4.88 -1.11
C ALA A 36 8.23 6.04 -1.80
N LEU A 37 8.83 7.24 -1.77
CA LEU A 37 8.33 8.39 -2.49
C LEU A 37 8.25 8.12 -3.99
N GLU A 38 9.35 7.69 -4.61
CA GLU A 38 9.39 7.45 -6.05
C GLU A 38 8.48 6.31 -6.49
N LEU A 39 8.32 5.28 -5.65
CA LEU A 39 7.34 4.22 -5.86
C LEU A 39 5.92 4.81 -5.91
N MET A 40 5.54 5.60 -4.91
CA MET A 40 4.19 6.16 -4.85
C MET A 40 3.94 7.18 -5.94
N ARG A 41 4.92 8.05 -6.23
CA ARG A 41 4.88 8.97 -7.36
C ARG A 41 4.67 8.22 -8.68
N SER A 42 5.41 7.14 -8.88
CA SER A 42 5.31 6.30 -10.09
C SER A 42 3.94 5.63 -10.21
N ILE A 43 3.34 5.18 -9.10
CA ILE A 43 1.99 4.59 -9.10
C ILE A 43 0.92 5.65 -9.39
N ILE A 44 1.02 6.82 -8.76
CA ILE A 44 0.09 7.95 -8.95
C ILE A 44 0.12 8.43 -10.41
N ASP A 45 1.31 8.49 -11.02
CA ASP A 45 1.51 8.90 -12.41
C ASP A 45 1.32 7.74 -13.42
N HIS A 46 1.07 6.51 -12.96
CA HIS A 46 1.02 5.35 -13.83
C HIS A 46 -0.19 5.41 -14.77
N THR A 47 0.04 5.24 -16.07
CA THR A 47 -1.00 5.37 -17.10
C THR A 47 -1.80 4.10 -17.34
N LYS A 48 -1.25 2.92 -17.06
CA LYS A 48 -2.00 1.65 -17.18
C LYS A 48 -2.89 1.43 -15.95
N VAL A 49 -3.91 0.61 -16.13
CA VAL A 49 -4.78 0.16 -15.02
C VAL A 49 -3.94 -0.67 -14.04
N PHE A 50 -3.87 -0.22 -12.80
CA PHE A 50 -3.17 -0.86 -11.69
C PHE A 50 -4.17 -1.65 -10.85
N ILE A 51 -4.03 -2.97 -10.88
CA ILE A 51 -4.87 -3.90 -10.12
C ILE A 51 -4.08 -4.44 -8.94
N LEU A 52 -4.63 -4.27 -7.74
CA LEU A 52 -4.07 -4.84 -6.52
C LEU A 52 -4.83 -6.13 -6.17
N ALA A 53 -4.15 -7.27 -6.25
CA ALA A 53 -4.70 -8.57 -5.85
C ALA A 53 -4.16 -8.98 -4.48
N LEU A 54 -4.97 -8.82 -3.43
CA LEU A 54 -4.64 -9.17 -2.05
C LEU A 54 -4.92 -10.65 -1.80
N ASN A 55 -3.88 -11.48 -1.84
CA ASN A 55 -4.02 -12.93 -1.69
C ASN A 55 -4.06 -13.42 -0.23
N GLY A 56 -4.05 -12.52 0.75
CA GLY A 56 -4.07 -12.85 2.17
C GLY A 56 -3.87 -11.62 3.06
N PRO A 57 -3.44 -11.83 4.32
CA PRO A 57 -3.16 -10.74 5.26
C PRO A 57 -2.18 -9.70 4.73
N ALA A 58 -2.53 -8.41 4.86
CA ALA A 58 -1.63 -7.30 4.63
C ALA A 58 -1.57 -6.43 5.90
N VAL A 59 -0.35 -6.11 6.33
CA VAL A 59 -0.10 -5.34 7.56
C VAL A 59 0.91 -4.23 7.28
N GLY A 60 0.71 -3.06 7.88
CA GLY A 60 1.62 -1.91 7.76
C GLY A 60 1.60 -1.34 6.34
N ALA A 61 2.78 -1.09 5.75
CA ALA A 61 2.92 -0.47 4.44
C ALA A 61 2.10 -1.16 3.34
N GLY A 62 2.04 -2.49 3.34
CA GLY A 62 1.25 -3.26 2.37
C GLY A 62 -0.26 -3.01 2.46
N ALA A 63 -0.78 -2.74 3.66
CA ALA A 63 -2.18 -2.38 3.87
C ALA A 63 -2.45 -0.88 3.72
N ALA A 64 -1.44 -0.04 3.92
CA ALA A 64 -1.60 1.41 3.91
C ALA A 64 -1.41 2.04 2.53
N TRP A 65 -0.37 1.64 1.80
CA TRP A 65 0.11 2.42 0.66
C TRP A 65 -0.67 2.13 -0.62
N PHE A 66 -1.00 0.86 -0.86
CA PHE A 66 -1.50 0.41 -2.15
C PHE A 66 -3.04 0.44 -2.30
N PRO A 67 -3.85 0.05 -1.31
CA PRO A 67 -5.30 -0.09 -1.52
C PRO A 67 -6.00 1.19 -1.99
N GLY A 68 -5.62 2.36 -1.46
CA GLY A 68 -6.23 3.63 -1.83
C GLY A 68 -5.76 4.24 -3.16
N VAL A 69 -4.68 3.71 -3.76
CA VAL A 69 -4.13 4.21 -5.05
C VAL A 69 -4.27 3.21 -6.19
N ALA A 70 -4.65 1.96 -5.89
CA ALA A 70 -5.03 0.97 -6.89
C ALA A 70 -6.31 1.41 -7.59
N ASP A 71 -6.40 1.16 -8.90
CA ASP A 71 -7.62 1.46 -9.65
C ASP A 71 -8.70 0.40 -9.36
N ILE A 72 -8.27 -0.85 -9.14
CA ILE A 72 -9.13 -1.98 -8.78
C ILE A 72 -8.42 -2.79 -7.70
N VAL A 73 -9.15 -3.14 -6.64
CA VAL A 73 -8.68 -4.03 -5.57
C VAL A 73 -9.52 -5.32 -5.59
N LEU A 74 -8.83 -6.44 -5.73
CA LEU A 74 -9.41 -7.79 -5.64
C LEU A 74 -8.79 -8.45 -4.42
N ALA A 75 -9.58 -9.15 -3.60
CA ALA A 75 -9.07 -9.75 -2.38
C ALA A 75 -9.55 -11.18 -2.18
N SER A 76 -8.80 -11.92 -1.38
CA SER A 76 -9.10 -13.29 -0.98
C SER A 76 -10.02 -13.29 0.25
N THR A 77 -10.81 -14.35 0.47
CA THR A 77 -11.58 -14.54 1.71
C THR A 77 -10.71 -14.55 2.97
N SER A 78 -9.42 -14.89 2.85
CA SER A 78 -8.45 -14.84 3.95
C SER A 78 -7.78 -13.47 4.15
N THR A 79 -8.11 -12.47 3.34
CA THR A 79 -7.52 -11.14 3.44
C THR A 79 -8.00 -10.41 4.68
N TYR A 80 -7.07 -9.71 5.31
CA TYR A 80 -7.39 -8.61 6.20
C TYR A 80 -6.35 -7.50 6.04
N LEU A 81 -6.75 -6.27 6.36
CA LEU A 81 -5.88 -5.12 6.44
C LEU A 81 -5.70 -4.72 7.90
N GLN A 82 -4.46 -4.42 8.30
CA GLN A 82 -4.18 -3.82 9.61
C GLN A 82 -3.05 -2.82 9.51
N ILE A 83 -3.25 -1.63 10.10
CA ILE A 83 -2.23 -0.58 10.05
C ILE A 83 -2.03 0.03 11.45
N PRO A 84 -1.14 -0.54 12.28
CA PRO A 84 -0.97 -0.11 13.67
C PRO A 84 -0.05 1.13 13.81
N PHE A 85 -0.27 2.19 13.02
CA PHE A 85 0.60 3.37 13.00
C PHE A 85 0.78 3.98 14.40
N SER A 86 -0.31 4.42 15.03
CA SER A 86 -0.26 5.08 16.34
C SER A 86 0.31 4.19 17.44
N ALA A 87 0.02 2.89 17.41
CA ALA A 87 0.55 1.93 18.38
C ALA A 87 2.08 1.83 18.30
N LEU A 88 2.63 1.95 17.08
CA LEU A 88 4.06 1.99 16.79
C LEU A 88 4.65 3.42 16.85
N GLY A 89 3.85 4.41 17.21
CA GLY A 89 4.29 5.81 17.27
C GLY A 89 4.49 6.46 15.91
N LEU A 90 4.04 5.82 14.84
CA LEU A 90 4.09 6.29 13.46
C LEU A 90 2.84 7.11 13.11
N ILE A 91 2.84 7.63 11.88
CA ILE A 91 1.73 8.37 11.27
C ILE A 91 1.32 7.72 9.94
N PRO A 92 0.19 8.11 9.34
CA PRO A 92 -0.14 7.70 7.97
C PRO A 92 0.89 8.18 6.95
N GLU A 93 1.59 7.23 6.35
CA GLU A 93 2.67 7.48 5.38
C GLU A 93 2.19 7.40 3.93
N CYS A 94 3.00 7.92 3.00
CA CYS A 94 2.86 7.67 1.56
C CYS A 94 1.48 8.04 0.99
N GLY A 95 0.86 9.11 1.52
CA GLY A 95 -0.46 9.56 1.10
C GLY A 95 -1.64 8.67 1.54
N SER A 96 -1.39 7.64 2.36
CA SER A 96 -2.40 6.68 2.83
C SER A 96 -3.59 7.34 3.54
N ALA A 97 -3.36 8.46 4.24
CA ALA A 97 -4.44 9.21 4.89
C ALA A 97 -5.54 9.64 3.91
N ILE A 98 -5.15 10.27 2.79
CA ILE A 98 -6.13 10.79 1.83
C ILE A 98 -6.69 9.67 0.97
N SER A 99 -5.86 8.72 0.56
CA SER A 99 -6.24 7.68 -0.39
C SER A 99 -7.24 6.71 0.23
N LEU A 100 -6.99 6.27 1.48
CA LEU A 100 -7.94 5.44 2.21
C LEU A 100 -9.23 6.20 2.56
N THR A 101 -9.13 7.50 2.89
CA THR A 101 -10.33 8.33 3.12
C THR A 101 -11.21 8.43 1.87
N GLN A 102 -10.61 8.56 0.67
CA GLN A 102 -11.35 8.54 -0.59
C GLN A 102 -12.04 7.20 -0.85
N SER A 103 -11.46 6.08 -0.42
CA SER A 103 -12.04 4.74 -0.58
C SER A 103 -13.16 4.44 0.42
N MET A 104 -12.94 4.65 1.73
CA MET A 104 -13.85 4.17 2.79
C MET A 104 -14.69 5.24 3.49
N GLY A 105 -14.46 6.52 3.14
CA GLY A 105 -15.05 7.66 3.82
C GLY A 105 -14.33 8.04 5.11
N VAL A 106 -14.50 9.29 5.53
CA VAL A 106 -13.68 9.93 6.58
C VAL A 106 -13.79 9.26 7.95
N HIS A 107 -14.99 8.83 8.37
CA HIS A 107 -15.17 8.28 9.72
C HIS A 107 -14.48 6.93 9.88
N ARG A 108 -14.66 6.03 8.91
CA ARG A 108 -14.02 4.71 8.90
C ARG A 108 -12.51 4.83 8.75
N ALA A 109 -12.06 5.73 7.88
CA ALA A 109 -10.63 5.99 7.69
C ALA A 109 -9.97 6.51 8.96
N ASN A 110 -10.60 7.47 9.66
CA ASN A 110 -10.10 7.97 10.94
C ASN A 110 -9.97 6.86 11.98
N GLU A 111 -11.01 6.04 12.15
CA GLU A 111 -10.97 4.92 13.09
C GLU A 111 -9.82 3.95 12.75
N PHE A 112 -9.71 3.55 11.48
CA PHE A 112 -8.71 2.61 11.02
C PHE A 112 -7.29 3.15 11.16
N LEU A 113 -7.04 4.41 10.75
CA LEU A 113 -5.71 5.02 10.75
C LEU A 113 -5.26 5.44 12.16
N MET A 114 -6.17 5.87 13.03
CA MET A 114 -5.84 6.35 14.36
C MET A 114 -5.73 5.21 15.37
N PHE A 115 -6.59 4.19 15.27
CA PHE A 115 -6.65 3.11 16.26
C PHE A 115 -6.03 1.79 15.77
N GLY A 116 -5.77 1.64 14.48
CA GLY A 116 -5.01 0.50 13.94
C GLY A 116 -5.72 -0.85 14.06
N GLY A 117 -7.06 -0.82 14.08
CA GLY A 117 -7.90 -2.01 14.06
C GLY A 117 -7.68 -2.90 12.83
N LYS A 118 -8.25 -4.09 12.84
CA LYS A 118 -8.20 -5.05 11.74
C LYS A 118 -9.47 -4.94 10.91
N LEU A 119 -9.34 -4.78 9.60
CA LEU A 119 -10.44 -4.86 8.65
C LEU A 119 -10.41 -6.21 7.95
N THR A 120 -11.48 -7.00 8.07
CA THR A 120 -11.65 -8.30 7.39
C THR A 120 -11.93 -8.13 5.91
N ALA A 121 -11.95 -9.25 5.15
CA ALA A 121 -12.36 -9.25 3.75
C ALA A 121 -13.76 -8.64 3.53
N ASP A 122 -14.70 -8.92 4.44
CA ASP A 122 -16.06 -8.37 4.39
C ASP A 122 -16.09 -6.88 4.72
N ASP A 123 -15.28 -6.43 5.68
CA ASP A 123 -15.15 -5.00 6.00
C ASP A 123 -14.61 -4.24 4.79
N ILE A 124 -13.50 -4.70 4.19
CA ILE A 124 -12.88 -3.98 3.06
C ILE A 124 -13.77 -3.97 1.82
N LEU A 125 -14.61 -4.99 1.61
CA LEU A 125 -15.61 -5.00 0.55
C LEU A 125 -16.73 -4.00 0.86
N SER A 126 -17.35 -4.11 2.04
CA SER A 126 -18.50 -3.27 2.43
C SER A 126 -18.13 -1.79 2.56
N PHE A 127 -16.87 -1.49 2.87
CA PHE A 127 -16.37 -0.12 2.99
C PHE A 127 -15.94 0.46 1.65
N GLY A 128 -15.91 -0.32 0.57
CA GLY A 128 -15.55 0.17 -0.76
C GLY A 128 -14.05 0.22 -1.06
N ILE A 129 -13.23 -0.43 -0.22
CA ILE A 129 -11.78 -0.58 -0.48
C ILE A 129 -11.55 -1.66 -1.54
N ALA A 130 -12.26 -2.79 -1.44
CA ALA A 130 -12.20 -3.89 -2.40
C ALA A 130 -13.41 -3.85 -3.35
N ASN A 131 -13.18 -4.17 -4.62
CA ASN A 131 -14.23 -4.32 -5.62
C ASN A 131 -14.88 -5.71 -5.57
N ARG A 132 -14.10 -6.75 -5.22
CA ARG A 132 -14.55 -8.14 -5.20
C ARG A 132 -13.70 -8.99 -4.28
N ILE A 133 -14.36 -9.95 -3.63
CA ILE A 133 -13.72 -11.02 -2.86
C ILE A 133 -13.81 -12.33 -3.65
N PHE A 134 -12.73 -13.10 -3.63
CA PHE A 134 -12.64 -14.44 -4.20
C PHE A 134 -12.24 -15.44 -3.12
N GLU A 135 -12.56 -16.70 -3.32
CA GLU A 135 -12.05 -17.76 -2.43
C GLU A 135 -10.52 -17.82 -2.43
N THR A 136 -9.97 -18.12 -1.25
CA THR A 136 -8.52 -18.25 -1.07
C THR A 136 -7.94 -19.35 -1.95
N GLU A 137 -8.64 -20.48 -2.07
CA GLU A 137 -8.23 -21.58 -2.94
C GLU A 137 -8.34 -21.17 -4.42
N GLY A 138 -7.22 -21.27 -5.15
CA GLY A 138 -7.14 -20.87 -6.55
C GLY A 138 -7.30 -19.37 -6.78
N PHE A 139 -6.99 -18.53 -5.78
CA PHE A 139 -7.18 -17.08 -5.85
C PHE A 139 -6.53 -16.45 -7.08
N GLY A 140 -5.27 -16.81 -7.37
CA GLY A 140 -4.52 -16.25 -8.49
C GLY A 140 -5.16 -16.59 -9.83
N GLU A 141 -5.53 -17.86 -10.05
CA GLU A 141 -6.18 -18.31 -11.27
C GLU A 141 -7.53 -17.60 -11.47
N LYS A 142 -8.35 -17.52 -10.42
CA LYS A 142 -9.66 -16.85 -10.46
C LYS A 142 -9.56 -15.36 -10.78
N VAL A 143 -8.54 -14.68 -10.23
CA VAL A 143 -8.26 -13.28 -10.56
C VAL A 143 -7.91 -13.13 -12.05
N ILE A 144 -7.03 -13.98 -12.57
CA ILE A 144 -6.64 -13.92 -13.99
C ILE A 144 -7.84 -14.22 -14.90
N GLU A 145 -8.61 -15.26 -14.60
CA GLU A 145 -9.82 -15.63 -15.36
C GLU A 145 -10.82 -14.47 -15.40
N TYR A 146 -11.09 -13.84 -14.25
CA TYR A 146 -11.96 -12.68 -14.15
C TYR A 146 -11.48 -11.51 -15.03
N LEU A 147 -10.18 -11.22 -15.01
CA LEU A 147 -9.61 -10.13 -15.81
C LEU A 147 -9.61 -10.46 -17.29
N GLU A 148 -9.26 -11.69 -17.69
CA GLU A 148 -9.30 -12.12 -19.08
C GLU A 148 -10.72 -12.04 -19.64
N GLU A 149 -11.74 -12.40 -18.86
CA GLU A 149 -13.15 -12.27 -19.28
C GLU A 149 -13.55 -10.81 -19.52
N ILE A 150 -13.25 -9.90 -18.59
CA ILE A 150 -13.54 -8.48 -18.75
C ILE A 150 -12.85 -7.89 -19.97
N LEU A 151 -11.60 -8.29 -20.22
CA LEU A 151 -10.81 -7.79 -21.33
C LEU A 151 -11.30 -8.28 -22.71
N LYS A 152 -12.22 -9.26 -22.79
CA LYS A 152 -12.82 -9.68 -24.07
C LYS A 152 -13.69 -8.60 -24.70
N THR A 153 -14.27 -7.72 -23.90
CA THR A 153 -15.26 -6.72 -24.36
C THR A 153 -14.85 -5.27 -24.10
N ASN A 154 -13.87 -5.03 -23.23
CA ASN A 154 -13.44 -3.68 -22.85
C ASN A 154 -12.19 -3.24 -23.62
N ASP A 155 -12.19 -2.00 -24.13
CA ASP A 155 -11.05 -1.40 -24.81
C ASP A 155 -10.01 -0.83 -23.83
N GLY A 156 -8.76 -1.25 -24.00
CA GLY A 156 -7.61 -0.84 -23.17
C GLY A 156 -7.41 0.67 -23.09
N LYS A 157 -7.55 1.38 -24.22
CA LYS A 157 -7.34 2.83 -24.28
C LYS A 157 -8.44 3.58 -23.54
N SER A 158 -9.68 3.13 -23.70
CA SER A 158 -10.84 3.69 -23.00
C SER A 158 -10.69 3.57 -21.48
N MET A 159 -10.21 2.43 -20.97
CA MET A 159 -9.93 2.26 -19.55
C MET A 159 -8.83 3.20 -19.04
N MET A 160 -7.74 3.35 -19.80
CA MET A 160 -6.64 4.26 -19.44
C MET A 160 -7.09 5.73 -19.45
N GLU A 161 -7.93 6.14 -20.41
CA GLU A 161 -8.50 7.49 -20.44
C GLU A 161 -9.50 7.72 -19.30
N ALA A 162 -10.32 6.73 -18.94
CA ALA A 162 -11.20 6.81 -17.77
C ALA A 162 -10.39 7.05 -16.49
N LYS A 163 -9.33 6.25 -16.28
CA LYS A 163 -8.38 6.45 -15.17
C LYS A 163 -7.77 7.85 -15.20
N ARG A 164 -7.29 8.31 -16.36
CA ARG A 164 -6.65 9.62 -16.50
C ARG A 164 -7.60 10.75 -16.11
N LEU A 165 -8.84 10.74 -16.61
CA LEU A 165 -9.83 11.78 -16.32
C LEU A 165 -10.23 11.81 -14.84
N GLN A 166 -10.37 10.64 -14.20
CA GLN A 166 -10.65 10.55 -12.76
C GLN A 166 -9.49 11.08 -11.91
N ASN A 167 -8.26 10.74 -12.27
CA ASN A 167 -7.08 11.04 -11.45
C ASN A 167 -6.53 12.45 -11.67
N LEU A 168 -6.78 13.06 -12.84
CA LEU A 168 -6.27 14.39 -13.19
C LEU A 168 -6.53 15.46 -12.11
N PRO A 169 -7.76 15.66 -11.58
CA PRO A 169 -8.01 16.65 -10.54
C PRO A 169 -7.46 16.27 -9.16
N LEU A 170 -7.14 14.98 -8.94
CA LEU A 170 -6.69 14.47 -7.64
C LEU A 170 -5.17 14.39 -7.53
N ARG A 171 -4.47 14.40 -8.67
CA ARG A 171 -3.03 14.11 -8.76
C ARG A 171 -2.20 14.96 -7.79
N ASP A 172 -2.36 16.28 -7.85
CA ASP A 172 -1.51 17.18 -7.08
C ASP A 172 -1.72 16.99 -5.57
N SER A 173 -2.97 16.77 -5.15
CA SER A 173 -3.29 16.48 -3.75
C SER A 173 -2.65 15.15 -3.27
N ARG A 174 -2.64 14.12 -4.13
CA ARG A 174 -2.01 12.82 -3.83
C ARG A 174 -0.50 12.93 -3.73
N ILE A 175 0.13 13.63 -4.67
CA ILE A 175 1.56 13.89 -4.64
C ILE A 175 1.92 14.68 -3.38
N LEU A 176 1.22 15.77 -3.10
CA LEU A 176 1.49 16.58 -1.92
C LEU A 176 1.30 15.79 -0.61
N ALA A 177 0.30 14.92 -0.53
CA ALA A 177 0.09 14.06 0.64
C ALA A 177 1.25 13.06 0.86
N VAL A 178 1.86 12.53 -0.22
CA VAL A 178 3.07 11.71 -0.12
C VAL A 178 4.20 12.52 0.49
N TYR A 179 4.47 13.72 -0.04
CA TYR A 179 5.54 14.59 0.47
C TYR A 179 5.32 15.03 1.92
N ASN A 180 4.13 15.53 2.26
CA ASN A 180 3.80 15.99 3.62
C ASN A 180 3.98 14.88 4.66
N SER A 181 3.69 13.63 4.28
CA SER A 181 3.86 12.49 5.20
C SER A 181 5.32 12.21 5.53
N ILE A 182 6.28 12.59 4.67
CA ILE A 182 7.72 12.39 4.91
C ILE A 182 8.20 13.31 6.02
N ASP A 183 7.83 14.59 5.95
CA ASP A 183 8.23 15.58 6.95
C ASP A 183 7.60 15.23 8.30
N ALA A 184 6.31 14.91 8.32
CA ALA A 184 5.61 14.47 9.54
C ALA A 184 6.21 13.19 10.13
N LEU A 185 6.60 12.21 9.29
CA LEU A 185 7.26 10.99 9.76
C LEU A 185 8.64 11.30 10.35
N ALA A 186 9.41 12.19 9.72
CA ALA A 186 10.72 12.59 10.21
C ALA A 186 10.62 13.23 11.61
N GLU A 187 9.64 14.12 11.82
CA GLU A 187 9.36 14.71 13.14
C GLU A 187 9.06 13.62 14.18
N ARG A 188 8.25 12.62 13.83
CA ARG A 188 7.95 11.50 14.73
C ARG A 188 9.18 10.69 15.12
N PHE A 189 10.13 10.49 14.21
CA PHE A 189 11.40 9.84 14.55
C PHE A 189 12.30 10.73 15.42
N VAL A 190 12.26 12.05 15.25
CA VAL A 190 12.98 13.00 16.12
C VAL A 190 12.44 12.94 17.55
N ASP A 191 11.12 12.78 17.73
CA ASP A 191 10.50 12.59 19.05
C ASP A 191 10.94 11.31 19.78
N GLY A 192 11.61 10.38 19.09
CA GLY A 192 12.12 9.12 19.66
C GLY A 192 11.07 8.02 19.89
N ALA A 193 9.79 8.38 19.97
CA ALA A 193 8.69 7.48 20.28
C ALA A 193 8.58 6.23 19.36
N PRO A 194 8.81 6.30 18.03
CA PRO A 194 8.83 5.11 17.19
C PRO A 194 9.89 4.10 17.63
N PHE A 195 11.11 4.54 17.96
CA PHE A 195 12.19 3.65 18.39
C PHE A 195 11.83 2.89 19.67
N GLU A 196 11.31 3.61 20.67
CA GLU A 196 10.89 3.01 21.93
C GLU A 196 9.77 1.97 21.73
N ARG A 197 8.79 2.29 20.89
CA ARG A 197 7.63 1.43 20.64
C ARG A 197 7.98 0.20 19.81
N PHE A 198 8.86 0.33 18.82
CA PHE A 198 9.38 -0.81 18.08
C PHE A 198 10.17 -1.77 18.98
N GLU A 199 11.04 -1.23 19.85
CA GLU A 199 11.79 -2.05 20.80
C GLU A 199 10.89 -2.76 21.81
N ALA A 200 9.87 -2.06 22.34
CA ALA A 200 8.88 -2.67 23.22
C ALA A 200 8.12 -3.81 22.51
N LYS A 201 7.70 -3.57 21.25
CA LYS A 201 6.97 -4.58 20.48
C LYS A 201 7.84 -5.78 20.11
N ARG A 202 9.12 -5.56 19.79
CA ARG A 202 10.08 -6.64 19.53
C ARG A 202 10.22 -7.56 20.74
N LYS A 203 10.38 -6.99 21.95
CA LYS A 203 10.47 -7.75 23.20
C LYS A 203 9.19 -8.55 23.50
N GLU A 204 8.02 -7.94 23.29
CA GLU A 204 6.73 -8.62 23.45
C GLU A 204 6.62 -9.85 22.52
N MET A 205 7.02 -9.69 21.26
CA MET A 205 7.01 -10.77 20.27
C MET A 205 8.00 -11.90 20.62
N GLU A 206 9.19 -11.56 21.11
CA GLU A 206 10.19 -12.53 21.57
C GLU A 206 9.68 -13.35 22.76
N VAL A 207 8.92 -12.76 23.68
CA VAL A 207 8.30 -13.48 24.81
C VAL A 207 7.13 -14.36 24.37
N THR A 208 6.38 -13.93 23.35
CA THR A 208 5.15 -14.61 22.92
C THR A 208 5.44 -15.80 22.00
N TYR A 209 6.51 -15.72 21.19
CA TYR A 209 6.82 -16.69 20.13
C TYR A 209 8.23 -17.27 20.18
N GLY A 210 9.07 -16.87 21.14
CA GLY A 210 10.41 -17.43 21.38
C GLY A 210 10.39 -18.53 22.41
#